data_AF-A0A317NHR6-F1
#
_entry.id   AF-A0A317NHR6-F1
#
_cell.length_a   1.000
_cell.length_b   1.000
_cell.length_c   1.000
_cell.angle_alpha   90.00
_cell.angle_beta   90.00
_cell.angle_gamma   90.00
#
_symmetry.space_group_name_H-M   'P 1'
#
loop_
_entity.id
_entity.type
_entity.pdbx_description
1 polymer ?
#
loop_
_entity_poly.entity_id
_entity_poly.type
_entity_poly.pdbx_seq_one_letter_code
_entity_poly.pdbx_strand_id
1 'polypeptide(L)'
;METVALDGGGLRSDLLRALDQLVRWLDGPSAPAVAAILAERRRRPDLVEALYAQVFDANGTRFTRTVIDHYAERGHIESRLVTPVVVDIGEALVIKHQIDTGTLPDAETLAAIVDQAILPALGIAPPDEGTSP
;
A
#
# COMPACT_ATOMS: atom_id res chain seq x y z
N MET A 1 0.27 -9.75 -28.34
CA MET A 1 0.70 -8.40 -28.78
C MET A 1 -0.05 -7.45 -27.87
N GLU A 2 0.51 -6.97 -26.77
CA GLU A 2 1.69 -6.11 -26.68
C GLU A 2 2.46 -6.36 -25.37
N THR A 3 3.76 -6.56 -25.50
CA THR A 3 4.71 -6.67 -24.39
C THR A 3 4.86 -5.28 -23.78
N VAL A 4 4.15 -4.97 -22.69
CA VAL A 4 4.28 -3.67 -22.02
C VAL A 4 5.58 -3.66 -21.21
N ALA A 5 6.62 -3.30 -21.95
CA ALA A 5 7.77 -2.47 -21.59
C ALA A 5 8.43 -2.69 -20.22
N LEU A 6 9.66 -3.20 -20.28
CA LEU A 6 10.68 -3.05 -19.28
C LEU A 6 10.88 -1.56 -18.92
N ASP A 7 11.03 -1.32 -17.62
CA ASP A 7 11.67 -0.17 -16.97
C ASP A 7 10.81 1.10 -16.70
N GLY A 8 9.89 0.99 -15.72
CA GLY A 8 9.67 2.09 -14.75
C GLY A 8 8.25 2.63 -14.49
N GLY A 9 7.22 2.23 -15.25
CA GLY A 9 5.90 2.90 -15.23
C GLY A 9 4.67 1.99 -15.20
N GLY A 10 4.78 0.79 -14.60
CA GLY A 10 3.66 -0.14 -14.47
C GLY A 10 3.02 -0.12 -13.07
N LEU A 11 1.77 -0.55 -12.97
CA LEU A 11 1.03 -0.61 -11.70
C LEU A 11 1.85 -1.29 -10.59
N ARG A 12 2.51 -2.41 -10.89
CA ARG A 12 3.36 -3.13 -9.95
C ARG A 12 4.51 -2.27 -9.42
N SER A 13 5.26 -1.61 -10.30
CA SER A 13 6.39 -0.75 -9.89
C SER A 13 5.92 0.46 -9.07
N ASP A 14 4.74 0.99 -9.40
CA ASP A 14 4.17 2.12 -8.70
C ASP A 14 3.66 1.74 -7.30
N LEU A 15 3.05 0.57 -7.16
CA LEU A 15 2.67 0.00 -5.86
C LEU A 15 3.91 -0.28 -5.00
N LEU A 16 4.97 -0.85 -5.56
CA LEU A 16 6.24 -1.06 -4.85
C LEU A 16 6.83 0.25 -4.34
N ARG A 17 6.83 1.29 -5.19
CA ARG A 17 7.33 2.62 -4.82
C ARG A 17 6.48 3.26 -3.72
N ALA A 18 5.16 3.08 -3.78
CA ALA A 18 4.25 3.56 -2.76
C ALA A 18 4.49 2.88 -1.40
N LEU A 19 4.68 1.56 -1.37
CA LEU A 19 4.99 0.85 -0.13
C LEU A 19 6.39 1.17 0.41
N ASP A 20 7.39 1.37 -0.46
CA ASP A 20 8.71 1.84 -0.04
C ASP A 20 8.63 3.23 0.64
N GLN A 21 7.81 4.14 0.12
CA GLN A 21 7.56 5.44 0.75
C GLN A 21 6.90 5.29 2.12
N LEU A 22 5.94 4.36 2.28
CA LEU A 22 5.34 4.06 3.57
C LEU A 22 6.41 3.54 4.56
N VAL A 23 7.26 2.61 4.15
CA VAL A 23 8.34 2.07 4.98
C VAL A 23 9.30 3.18 5.43
N ARG A 24 9.73 4.06 4.53
CA ARG A 24 10.59 5.21 4.88
C ARG A 24 9.91 6.18 5.84
N TRP A 25 8.60 6.39 5.69
CA TRP A 25 7.85 7.22 6.62
C TRP A 25 7.77 6.59 8.01
N LEU A 26 7.55 5.27 8.08
CA LEU A 26 7.51 4.51 9.33
C LEU A 26 8.87 4.45 10.04
N ASP A 27 9.97 4.50 9.28
CA ASP A 27 11.34 4.62 9.80
C ASP A 27 11.72 6.08 10.15
N GLY A 28 10.84 7.03 9.80
CA GLY A 28 11.07 8.46 9.99
C GLY A 28 10.90 8.92 11.45
N PRO A 29 11.47 10.10 11.79
CA PRO A 29 11.44 10.63 13.16
C PRO A 29 10.03 10.98 13.66
N SER A 30 9.06 11.14 12.75
CA SER A 30 7.67 11.44 13.08
C SER A 30 6.86 10.22 13.50
N ALA A 31 7.28 9.01 13.11
CA ALA A 31 6.50 7.79 13.33
C ALA A 31 6.20 7.49 14.81
N PRO A 32 7.16 7.63 15.77
CA PRO A 32 6.86 7.41 17.19
C PRO A 32 5.81 8.38 17.76
N ALA A 33 5.85 9.64 17.33
CA ALA A 33 4.88 10.65 17.78
C ALA A 33 3.47 10.33 17.25
N VAL A 34 3.37 9.91 15.98
CA VAL A 34 2.11 9.50 15.38
C VAL A 34 1.56 8.23 16.05
N ALA A 35 2.40 7.24 16.32
CA ALA A 35 2.00 6.03 17.04
C ALA A 35 1.48 6.34 18.45
N ALA A 36 2.12 7.26 19.19
CA ALA A 36 1.66 7.69 20.51
C ALA A 36 0.27 8.33 20.46
N ILE A 37 -0.02 9.13 19.43
CA ILE A 37 -1.34 9.71 19.21
C ILE A 37 -2.37 8.62 18.90
N LEU A 38 -2.05 7.69 18.02
CA LEU A 38 -2.95 6.60 17.64
C LEU A 38 -3.29 5.68 18.83
N ALA A 39 -2.35 5.47 19.75
CA ALA A 39 -2.58 4.71 20.98
C ALA A 39 -3.64 5.37 21.89
N GLU A 40 -3.81 6.69 21.79
CA GLU A 40 -4.77 7.45 22.58
C GLU A 40 -6.19 7.48 21.98
N ARG A 41 -6.45 6.76 20.88
CA ARG A 41 -7.74 6.81 20.15
C ARG A 41 -8.98 6.68 21.04
N ARG A 42 -8.94 5.82 22.06
CA ARG A 42 -10.07 5.63 22.98
C ARG A 42 -10.26 6.81 23.95
N ARG A 43 -9.17 7.44 24.39
CA ARG A 43 -9.18 8.51 25.40
C ARG A 43 -9.31 9.89 24.76
N ARG A 44 -8.73 10.07 23.58
CA ARG A 44 -8.64 11.33 22.83
C ARG A 44 -8.98 11.10 21.35
N PRO A 45 -10.24 10.71 21.04
CA PRO A 45 -10.65 10.54 19.65
C PRO A 45 -10.50 11.83 18.84
N ASP A 46 -10.73 13.00 19.46
CA ASP A 46 -10.52 14.33 18.87
C ASP A 46 -9.11 14.53 18.32
N LEU A 47 -8.10 14.06 19.05
CA LEU A 47 -6.70 14.18 18.67
C LEU A 47 -6.37 13.26 17.48
N VAL A 48 -6.96 12.06 17.45
CA VAL A 48 -6.79 11.13 16.35
C VAL A 48 -7.48 11.64 15.09
N GLU A 49 -8.70 12.18 15.19
CA GLU A 49 -9.37 12.80 14.04
C GLU A 49 -8.57 13.99 13.49
N ALA A 50 -7.99 14.82 14.37
CA ALA A 50 -7.11 15.91 13.94
C ALA A 50 -5.83 15.40 13.24
N LEU A 51 -5.24 14.30 13.74
CA LEU A 51 -4.12 13.63 13.09
C LEU A 51 -4.48 13.17 11.67
N TYR A 52 -5.65 12.53 11.49
CA TYR A 52 -6.12 12.15 10.15
C TYR A 52 -6.31 13.38 9.25
N ALA A 53 -7.10 14.36 9.69
CA ALA A 53 -7.41 15.52 8.85
C ALA A 53 -6.18 16.35 8.45
N GLN A 54 -5.21 16.51 9.36
CA GLN A 54 -4.11 17.46 9.19
C GLN A 54 -2.79 16.82 8.76
N VAL A 55 -2.60 15.53 9.02
CA VAL A 55 -1.35 14.83 8.70
C VAL A 55 -1.57 13.80 7.61
N PHE A 56 -2.63 12.99 7.69
CA PHE A 56 -2.84 11.92 6.73
C PHE A 56 -3.62 12.35 5.47
N ASP A 57 -4.71 13.09 5.64
CA ASP A 57 -5.54 13.56 4.53
C ASP A 57 -4.88 14.73 3.79
N ALA A 58 -4.27 15.66 4.53
CA ALA A 58 -3.58 16.81 3.94
C ALA A 58 -2.32 16.44 3.13
N ASN A 59 -1.67 15.30 3.46
CA ASN A 59 -0.43 14.85 2.80
C ASN A 59 -0.63 13.60 1.91
N GLY A 60 -1.87 13.23 1.57
CA GLY A 60 -2.15 12.20 0.57
C GLY A 60 -1.77 10.77 0.99
N THR A 61 -1.92 10.42 2.28
CA THR A 61 -1.36 9.18 2.86
C THR A 61 -2.13 7.89 2.54
N ARG A 62 -2.85 7.85 1.42
CA ARG A 62 -3.27 6.57 0.85
C ARG A 62 -2.25 6.19 -0.22
N PHE A 63 -1.11 5.69 0.25
CA PHE A 63 0.07 5.40 -0.54
C PHE A 63 -0.30 4.51 -1.72
N THR A 64 -1.01 3.41 -1.47
CA THR A 64 -1.41 2.48 -2.54
C THR A 64 -2.66 2.95 -3.27
N ARG A 65 -3.64 3.54 -2.57
CA ARG A 65 -4.89 4.00 -3.21
C ARG A 65 -4.64 5.01 -4.33
N THR A 66 -3.75 5.98 -4.14
CA THR A 66 -3.48 7.00 -5.18
C THR A 66 -3.03 6.34 -6.48
N VAL A 67 -2.20 5.30 -6.38
CA VAL A 67 -1.77 4.49 -7.53
C VAL A 67 -2.97 3.71 -8.09
N ILE A 68 -3.73 3.01 -7.26
CA ILE A 68 -4.87 2.18 -7.70
C ILE A 68 -5.91 3.03 -8.43
N ASP A 69 -6.29 4.19 -7.86
CA ASP A 69 -7.26 5.11 -8.45
C ASP A 69 -6.75 5.62 -9.81
N HIS A 70 -5.47 5.97 -9.93
CA HIS A 70 -4.86 6.40 -11.19
C HIS A 70 -5.00 5.37 -12.32
N TYR A 71 -4.78 4.08 -12.03
CA TYR A 71 -4.90 3.00 -13.02
C TYR A 71 -6.36 2.60 -13.28
N ALA A 72 -7.24 2.70 -12.28
CA ALA A 72 -8.67 2.46 -12.43
C ALA A 72 -9.35 3.50 -13.33
N GLU A 73 -9.03 4.80 -13.16
CA GLU A 73 -9.54 5.89 -14.00
C GLU A 73 -9.17 5.73 -15.49
N ARG A 74 -8.06 5.05 -15.78
CA ARG A 74 -7.58 4.77 -17.14
C ARG A 74 -8.11 3.46 -17.71
N GLY A 75 -8.94 2.73 -16.95
CA GLY A 75 -9.51 1.46 -17.36
C GLY A 75 -8.53 0.27 -17.30
N HIS A 76 -7.38 0.41 -16.64
CA HIS A 76 -6.44 -0.70 -16.43
C HIS A 76 -6.88 -1.64 -15.30
N ILE A 77 -7.75 -1.18 -14.41
CA ILE A 77 -8.32 -1.94 -13.29
C ILE A 77 -9.84 -1.81 -13.36
N GLU A 78 -10.55 -2.93 -13.20
CA GLU A 78 -12.02 -2.90 -13.10
C GLU A 78 -12.44 -2.15 -11.83
N SER A 79 -13.17 -1.04 -11.97
CA SER A 79 -13.52 -0.17 -10.84
C SER A 79 -14.30 -0.88 -9.72
N ARG A 80 -15.04 -1.96 -10.04
CA ARG A 80 -15.75 -2.78 -9.03
C ARG A 80 -14.82 -3.50 -8.05
N LEU A 81 -13.55 -3.68 -8.41
CA LEU A 81 -12.54 -4.34 -7.57
C LEU A 81 -11.83 -3.34 -6.64
N VAL A 82 -11.92 -2.03 -6.92
CA VAL A 82 -11.34 -0.95 -6.12
C VAL A 82 -12.26 -0.64 -4.94
N THR A 83 -12.29 -1.54 -3.97
CA THR A 83 -13.08 -1.39 -2.73
C THR A 83 -12.23 -0.79 -1.60
N PRO A 84 -12.85 -0.19 -0.57
CA PRO A 84 -12.12 0.32 0.59
C PRO A 84 -11.21 -0.72 1.26
N VAL A 85 -11.63 -1.99 1.28
CA VAL A 85 -10.83 -3.07 1.85
C VAL A 85 -9.61 -3.37 0.97
N VAL A 86 -9.79 -3.42 -0.35
CA VAL A 86 -8.71 -3.75 -1.30
C VAL A 86 -7.63 -2.68 -1.31
N VAL A 87 -8.01 -1.40 -1.28
CA VAL A 87 -7.05 -0.28 -1.29
C VAL A 87 -6.27 -0.15 0.01
N ASP A 88 -6.67 -0.82 1.09
CA ASP A 88 -5.98 -0.77 2.40
C ASP A 88 -5.04 -1.98 2.63
N ILE A 89 -5.06 -2.99 1.75
CA ILE A 89 -4.30 -4.25 1.92
C ILE A 89 -2.81 -3.99 2.11
N GLY A 90 -2.22 -3.11 1.28
CA GLY A 90 -0.79 -2.86 1.29
C GLY A 90 -0.31 -2.28 2.61
N GLU A 91 -0.91 -1.17 3.03
CA GLU A 91 -0.67 -0.52 4.31
C GLU A 91 -0.89 -1.49 5.48
N ALA A 92 -1.98 -2.25 5.46
CA ALA A 92 -2.32 -3.19 6.53
C ALA A 92 -1.26 -4.31 6.67
N LEU A 93 -0.78 -4.88 5.57
CA LEU A 93 0.22 -5.94 5.61
C LEU A 93 1.61 -5.44 6.04
N VAL A 94 1.98 -4.21 5.68
CA VAL A 94 3.22 -3.58 6.18
C VAL A 94 3.17 -3.40 7.69
N ILE A 95 2.06 -2.86 8.22
CA ILE A 95 1.89 -2.66 9.67
C ILE A 95 1.82 -4.01 10.40
N LYS A 96 1.10 -4.99 9.87
CA LYS A 96 1.01 -6.34 10.41
C LYS A 96 2.40 -7.00 10.50
N HIS A 97 3.20 -6.90 9.44
CA HIS A 97 4.57 -7.42 9.45
C HIS A 97 5.39 -6.78 10.58
N GLN A 98 5.37 -5.45 10.70
CA GLN A 98 6.08 -4.74 11.77
C GLN A 98 5.65 -5.19 13.17
N ILE A 99 4.35 -5.40 13.40
CA ILE A 99 3.82 -5.88 14.67
C ILE A 99 4.30 -7.32 14.97
N ASP A 100 4.29 -8.19 13.97
CA ASP A 100 4.64 -9.60 14.14
C ASP A 100 6.15 -9.84 14.30
N THR A 101 6.98 -9.10 13.57
CA THR A 101 8.43 -9.33 13.50
C THR A 101 9.24 -8.31 14.32
N GLY A 102 8.65 -7.17 14.64
CA GLY A 102 9.36 -6.03 15.23
C GLY A 102 10.23 -5.25 14.24
N THR A 103 10.23 -5.59 12.96
CA THR A 103 11.04 -4.94 11.90
C THR A 103 10.17 -4.48 10.75
N LEU A 104 10.59 -3.46 10.00
CA LEU A 104 9.89 -3.07 8.78
C LEU A 104 10.15 -4.10 7.66
N PRO A 105 9.19 -4.33 6.74
CA PRO A 105 9.38 -5.20 5.58
C PRO A 105 10.56 -4.78 4.72
N ASP A 106 11.32 -5.75 4.23
CA ASP A 106 12.33 -5.54 3.20
C ASP A 106 11.73 -5.55 1.77
N ALA A 107 12.57 -5.30 0.77
CA ALA A 107 12.12 -5.23 -0.63
C ALA A 107 11.48 -6.54 -1.13
N GLU A 108 11.95 -7.69 -0.67
CA GLU A 108 11.39 -9.00 -1.03
C GLU A 108 9.99 -9.17 -0.42
N THR A 109 9.83 -8.82 0.85
CA THR A 109 8.53 -8.85 1.53
C THR A 109 7.54 -7.87 0.90
N LEU A 110 7.97 -6.67 0.53
CA LEU A 110 7.13 -5.71 -0.19
C LEU A 110 6.69 -6.24 -1.56
N ALA A 111 7.58 -6.91 -2.30
CA ALA A 111 7.23 -7.57 -3.55
C ALA A 111 6.20 -8.67 -3.34
N ALA A 112 6.35 -9.50 -2.31
CA ALA A 112 5.36 -10.51 -1.96
C ALA A 112 4.00 -9.89 -1.61
N ILE A 113 3.95 -8.79 -0.86
CA ILE A 113 2.70 -8.06 -0.54
C ILE A 113 2.02 -7.59 -1.84
N VAL A 114 2.77 -7.00 -2.77
CA VAL A 114 2.21 -6.53 -4.05
C VAL A 114 1.71 -7.69 -4.90
N ASP A 115 2.55 -8.71 -5.09
CA ASP A 115 2.30 -9.79 -6.06
C ASP A 115 1.27 -10.80 -5.57
N GLN A 116 1.23 -11.07 -4.26
CA GLN A 116 0.40 -12.13 -3.69
C GLN A 116 -0.90 -11.60 -3.06
N ALA A 117 -0.98 -10.30 -2.75
CA ALA A 117 -2.16 -9.73 -2.10
C ALA A 117 -2.80 -8.61 -2.93
N ILE A 118 -2.06 -7.55 -3.27
CA ILE A 118 -2.64 -6.37 -3.92
C ILE A 118 -3.06 -6.68 -5.37
N LEU A 119 -2.15 -7.20 -6.20
CA LEU A 119 -2.44 -7.48 -7.60
C LEU A 119 -3.57 -8.51 -7.79
N PRO A 120 -3.59 -9.65 -7.06
CA PRO A 120 -4.70 -10.61 -7.16
C PRO A 120 -6.04 -10.02 -6.73
N ALA A 121 -6.06 -9.18 -5.69
CA ALA A 121 -7.28 -8.49 -5.24
C ALA A 121 -7.81 -7.49 -6.29
N LEU A 122 -6.94 -6.98 -7.16
CA LEU A 122 -7.27 -6.13 -8.30
C LEU A 122 -7.57 -6.92 -9.58
N GLY A 123 -7.63 -8.26 -9.52
CA GLY A 123 -7.92 -9.13 -10.65
C GLY A 123 -6.73 -9.35 -11.60
N ILE A 124 -5.52 -9.01 -11.17
CA ILE A 124 -4.30 -9.16 -11.95
C ILE A 124 -3.60 -10.41 -11.47
N ALA A 125 -3.61 -11.45 -12.31
CA ALA A 125 -2.93 -12.69 -12.01
C ALA A 125 -1.40 -12.49 -11.99
N PRO A 126 -0.67 -13.20 -11.13
CA PRO A 126 0.77 -13.37 -11.30
C PRO A 126 1.04 -13.86 -12.73
N PRO A 127 2.15 -13.47 -13.37
CA PRO A 127 2.54 -14.10 -14.62
C PRO A 127 2.59 -15.62 -14.37
N ASP A 128 1.83 -16.39 -15.15
CA ASP A 128 1.85 -17.85 -15.07
C ASP A 128 3.32 -18.29 -15.10
N GLU A 129 3.82 -18.81 -13.98
CA GLU A 129 5.02 -19.64 -14.00
C GLU A 129 4.64 -20.85 -14.83
N GLY A 130 4.99 -20.78 -16.12
CA GLY A 130 4.52 -21.71 -17.13
C GLY A 130 4.56 -23.14 -16.60
N THR A 131 3.38 -23.77 -16.62
CA THR A 131 3.33 -25.23 -16.64
C THR A 131 4.10 -25.65 -17.89
N SER A 132 5.39 -25.97 -17.73
CA SER A 132 6.14 -26.70 -18.74
C SER A 132 5.45 -28.05 -18.93
N PRO A 133 5.11 -28.44 -20.18
CA PRO A 133 4.68 -29.80 -20.49
C PRO A 133 5.79 -30.83 -20.28
#